data_AF-M1ECY1-F1
#
_entry.id   AF-M1ECY1-F1
#
_cell.length_a   1.000
_cell.length_b   1.000
_cell.length_c   1.000
_cell.angle_alpha   90.00
_cell.angle_beta   90.00
_cell.angle_gamma   90.00
#
_symmetry.space_group_name_H-M   'P 1'
#
loop_
_entity.id
_entity.type
_entity.pdbx_description
1 polymer ?
#
loop_
_entity_poly.entity_id
_entity_poly.type
_entity_poly.pdbx_seq_one_letter_code
_entity_poly.pdbx_strand_id
1 'polypeptide(L)'
;PQVCWVAGWGFLKEKVYRVTPTLQEARVNLIDLDLCNSTQWYNGRIRSTNVCAGYPEGKIDTCQGDSGGPLMCRDNVANTYVVVGITSWGVGCARAKRPGVYTATWPYLSWIASKIGSNALHMAQLPTPFHSTSQAPPAKLPSAHPSARPPWYFQRPPRPPPPS
;
A
#
# COMPACT_ATOMS: atom_id res chain seq x y z
N PRO A 1 -10.33 -4.68 9.55
CA PRO A 1 -9.91 -4.57 8.14
C PRO A 1 -9.34 -3.18 7.85
N GLN A 2 -8.09 -3.09 7.38
CA GLN A 2 -7.55 -1.80 6.95
C GLN A 2 -8.21 -1.40 5.63
N VAL A 3 -8.73 -0.18 5.59
CA VAL A 3 -9.28 0.44 4.38
C VAL A 3 -8.18 1.18 3.64
N CYS A 4 -8.03 0.88 2.36
CA CYS A 4 -7.08 1.53 1.47
C CYS A 4 -7.78 1.96 0.17
N TRP A 5 -7.08 2.80 -0.59
CA TRP A 5 -7.54 3.37 -1.83
C TRP A 5 -6.46 3.20 -2.89
N VAL A 6 -6.91 2.97 -4.12
CA VAL A 6 -6.09 3.03 -5.32
C VAL A 6 -6.62 4.13 -6.21
N ALA A 7 -5.75 4.73 -7.01
CA ALA A 7 -6.14 5.75 -7.98
C ALA A 7 -5.33 5.60 -9.27
N GLY A 8 -5.96 5.87 -10.40
CA GLY A 8 -5.30 5.78 -11.71
C GLY A 8 -6.21 6.03 -12.91
N TRP A 9 -5.60 6.00 -14.09
CA TRP A 9 -6.26 6.22 -15.39
C TRP A 9 -6.34 4.95 -16.22
N GLY A 10 -6.14 3.79 -15.62
CA GLY A 10 -6.15 2.50 -16.30
C GLY A 10 -7.52 2.11 -16.87
N PHE A 11 -7.59 0.88 -17.36
CA PHE A 11 -8.80 0.38 -17.99
C PHE A 11 -9.94 0.22 -16.98
N LEU A 12 -11.14 0.70 -17.32
CA LEU A 12 -12.34 0.56 -16.48
C LEU A 12 -12.86 -0.88 -16.41
N LYS A 13 -12.51 -1.71 -17.39
CA LYS A 13 -12.89 -3.13 -17.49
C LYS A 13 -11.78 -3.90 -18.18
N GLU A 14 -11.65 -5.17 -17.82
CA GLU A 14 -10.72 -6.08 -18.50
C GLU A 14 -11.02 -6.12 -20.01
N LYS A 15 -9.96 -6.12 -20.85
CA LYS A 15 -10.04 -6.19 -22.32
C LYS A 15 -10.71 -4.99 -23.01
N VAL A 16 -10.89 -3.87 -22.30
CA VAL A 16 -11.18 -2.58 -22.93
C VAL A 16 -9.85 -1.90 -23.18
N TYR A 17 -9.34 -1.97 -24.42
CA TYR A 17 -8.02 -1.46 -24.81
C TYR A 17 -7.94 0.09 -24.87
N ARG A 18 -8.54 0.78 -23.90
CA ARG A 18 -8.56 2.23 -23.76
C ARG A 18 -8.52 2.62 -22.29
N VAL A 19 -7.60 3.51 -21.97
CA VAL A 19 -7.50 4.20 -20.68
C VAL A 19 -8.65 5.19 -20.51
N THR A 20 -8.96 5.55 -19.26
CA THR A 20 -9.97 6.57 -18.95
C THR A 20 -9.35 7.97 -18.99
N PRO A 21 -10.05 8.98 -19.53
CA PRO A 21 -9.58 10.37 -19.50
C PRO A 21 -9.70 11.00 -18.10
N THR A 22 -10.57 10.47 -17.25
CA THR A 22 -10.83 10.97 -15.89
C THR A 22 -10.20 10.05 -14.87
N LEU A 23 -9.43 10.62 -13.93
CA LEU A 23 -8.84 9.88 -12.81
C LEU A 23 -9.92 9.12 -12.06
N GLN A 24 -9.68 7.83 -11.82
CA GLN A 24 -10.55 6.99 -11.01
C GLN A 24 -9.93 6.76 -9.65
N GLU A 25 -10.79 6.48 -8.67
CA GLU A 25 -10.39 6.00 -7.37
C GLU A 25 -11.28 4.82 -6.97
N ALA A 26 -10.71 3.89 -6.20
CA ALA A 26 -11.46 2.75 -5.70
C ALA A 26 -10.99 2.33 -4.31
N ARG A 27 -11.97 2.00 -3.46
CA ARG A 27 -11.72 1.46 -2.12
C ARG A 27 -11.42 -0.03 -2.21
N VAL A 28 -10.31 -0.45 -1.62
CA VAL A 28 -9.86 -1.85 -1.54
C VAL A 28 -9.45 -2.21 -0.12
N ASN A 29 -9.49 -3.51 0.19
CA ASN A 29 -9.00 -4.05 1.45
C ASN A 29 -7.65 -4.72 1.24
N LEU A 30 -6.76 -4.61 2.22
CA LEU A 30 -5.56 -5.44 2.25
C LEU A 30 -5.95 -6.91 2.41
N ILE A 31 -5.21 -7.77 1.70
CA ILE A 31 -5.36 -9.22 1.74
C ILE A 31 -4.07 -9.80 2.30
N ASP A 32 -4.21 -10.68 3.28
CA ASP A 32 -3.09 -11.37 3.91
C ASP A 32 -2.25 -12.13 2.86
N LEU A 33 -0.92 -12.09 3.01
CA LEU A 33 -0.02 -12.69 2.02
C LEU A 33 -0.16 -14.21 1.98
N ASP A 34 -0.45 -14.89 3.09
CA ASP A 34 -0.63 -16.34 3.09
C ASP A 34 -1.89 -16.73 2.31
N LEU A 35 -2.98 -15.97 2.51
CA LEU A 35 -4.20 -16.15 1.71
C LEU A 35 -3.93 -15.86 0.23
N CYS A 36 -3.29 -14.73 -0.06
CA CYS A 36 -3.00 -14.30 -1.43
C CYS A 36 -2.07 -15.30 -2.15
N ASN A 37 -1.14 -15.93 -1.43
CA ASN A 37 -0.19 -16.89 -1.96
C ASN A 37 -0.67 -18.35 -1.91
N SER A 38 -1.83 -18.61 -1.30
CA SER A 38 -2.42 -19.95 -1.19
C SER A 38 -2.69 -20.58 -2.56
N THR A 39 -2.83 -21.92 -2.58
CA THR A 39 -3.02 -22.71 -3.79
C THR A 39 -4.23 -22.30 -4.62
N GLN A 40 -5.31 -21.84 -3.98
CA GLN A 40 -6.52 -21.39 -4.69
C GLN A 40 -6.39 -19.97 -5.28
N TRP A 41 -5.36 -19.22 -4.86
CA TRP A 41 -5.09 -17.85 -5.24
C TRP A 41 -3.90 -17.81 -6.21
N TYR A 42 -2.81 -17.13 -5.85
CA TYR A 42 -1.64 -17.00 -6.72
C TYR A 42 -0.63 -18.15 -6.63
N ASN A 43 -0.87 -19.13 -5.76
CA ASN A 43 -0.16 -20.42 -5.71
C ASN A 43 1.37 -20.28 -5.77
N GLY A 44 1.96 -19.64 -4.75
CA GLY A 44 3.41 -19.50 -4.62
C GLY A 44 4.05 -18.35 -5.41
N ARG A 45 3.28 -17.58 -6.20
CA ARG A 45 3.83 -16.47 -7.00
C ARG A 45 4.02 -15.16 -6.24
N ILE A 46 3.52 -15.05 -5.01
CA ILE A 46 3.63 -13.85 -4.17
C ILE A 46 4.90 -13.90 -3.34
N ARG A 47 5.62 -12.78 -3.28
CA ARG A 47 6.85 -12.61 -2.49
C ARG A 47 6.60 -11.77 -1.23
N SER A 48 7.52 -11.83 -0.28
CA SER A 48 7.48 -11.01 0.94
C SER A 48 7.60 -9.50 0.69
N THR A 49 8.07 -9.10 -0.50
CA THR A 49 8.13 -7.69 -0.95
C THR A 49 6.85 -7.24 -1.67
N ASN A 50 5.80 -8.06 -1.66
CA ASN A 50 4.50 -7.71 -2.21
C ASN A 50 3.49 -7.32 -1.14
N VAL A 51 2.45 -6.63 -1.58
CA VAL A 51 1.18 -6.43 -0.86
C VAL A 51 0.07 -6.85 -1.81
N CYS A 52 -0.96 -7.53 -1.32
CA CYS A 52 -2.17 -7.82 -2.07
C CYS A 52 -3.32 -6.94 -1.58
N ALA A 53 -4.11 -6.40 -2.50
CA ALA A 53 -5.30 -5.62 -2.15
C ALA A 53 -6.43 -5.82 -3.16
N GLY A 54 -7.66 -5.90 -2.64
CA GLY A 54 -8.86 -6.15 -3.43
C GLY A 54 -9.94 -6.85 -2.61
N TYR A 55 -10.75 -7.67 -3.27
CA TYR A 55 -11.79 -8.47 -2.65
C TYR A 55 -11.71 -9.93 -3.14
N PRO A 56 -12.03 -10.94 -2.31
CA PRO A 56 -12.05 -12.35 -2.74
C PRO A 56 -12.95 -12.59 -3.96
N GLU A 57 -14.05 -11.83 -4.08
CA GLU A 57 -15.01 -11.92 -5.18
C GLU A 57 -14.55 -11.18 -6.45
N GLY A 58 -13.45 -10.42 -6.39
CA GLY A 58 -13.00 -9.54 -7.46
C GLY A 58 -13.84 -8.27 -7.55
N LYS A 59 -14.35 -7.93 -8.75
CA LYS A 59 -15.18 -6.76 -9.11
C LYS A 59 -14.49 -5.40 -9.04
N ILE A 60 -13.68 -5.15 -8.01
CA ILE A 60 -12.92 -3.90 -7.82
C ILE A 60 -11.44 -4.25 -7.78
N ASP A 61 -10.66 -3.64 -8.68
CA ASP A 61 -9.23 -3.90 -8.84
C ASP A 61 -8.57 -2.79 -9.68
N THR A 62 -7.25 -2.68 -9.62
CA THR A 62 -6.45 -1.95 -10.61
C THR A 62 -6.36 -2.72 -11.92
N CYS A 63 -6.09 -2.03 -13.03
CA CYS A 63 -6.00 -2.67 -14.34
C CYS A 63 -4.84 -2.10 -15.19
N GLN A 64 -4.75 -2.51 -16.47
CA GLN A 64 -3.69 -2.01 -17.36
C GLN A 64 -3.76 -0.49 -17.46
N GLY A 65 -2.59 0.16 -17.31
CA GLY A 65 -2.46 1.62 -17.23
C GLY A 65 -2.37 2.17 -15.81
N ASP A 66 -2.74 1.40 -14.78
CA ASP A 66 -2.58 1.81 -13.37
C ASP A 66 -1.21 1.43 -12.77
N SER A 67 -0.41 0.63 -13.47
CA SER A 67 0.93 0.20 -13.02
C SER A 67 1.81 1.42 -12.69
N GLY A 68 2.47 1.38 -11.53
CA GLY A 68 3.21 2.52 -10.98
C GLY A 68 2.37 3.46 -10.11
N GLY A 69 1.05 3.36 -10.16
CA GLY A 69 0.11 4.11 -9.32
C GLY A 69 0.13 3.69 -7.84
N PRO A 70 -0.44 4.50 -6.95
CA PRO A 70 -0.34 4.29 -5.51
C PRO A 70 -1.45 3.38 -4.94
N LEU A 71 -1.07 2.50 -4.01
CA LEU A 71 -1.96 1.90 -3.02
C LEU A 71 -1.79 2.65 -1.70
N MET A 72 -2.83 3.38 -1.30
CA MET A 72 -2.80 4.33 -0.19
C MET A 72 -3.67 3.83 0.96
N CYS A 73 -3.11 3.67 2.15
CA CYS A 73 -3.89 3.34 3.33
C CYS A 73 -3.93 4.53 4.28
N ARG A 74 -5.09 4.77 4.90
CA ARG A 74 -5.24 5.87 5.87
C ARG A 74 -4.63 5.47 7.21
N ASP A 75 -3.72 6.29 7.71
CA ASP A 75 -3.25 6.20 9.09
C ASP A 75 -4.36 6.70 10.02
N ASN A 76 -4.80 5.83 10.94
CA ASN A 76 -5.95 6.13 11.81
C ASN A 76 -5.62 7.17 12.89
N VAL A 77 -4.34 7.42 13.17
CA VAL A 77 -3.90 8.36 14.21
C VAL A 77 -3.59 9.72 13.60
N ALA A 78 -2.79 9.76 12.53
CA ALA A 78 -2.37 10.99 11.87
C ALA A 78 -3.41 11.53 10.88
N ASN A 79 -4.42 10.74 10.53
CA ASN A 79 -5.47 11.09 9.57
C ASN A 79 -4.96 11.38 8.14
N THR A 80 -3.78 10.86 7.80
CA THR A 80 -3.12 11.05 6.51
C THR A 80 -3.10 9.75 5.71
N TYR A 81 -3.01 9.86 4.38
CA TYR A 81 -2.79 8.70 3.51
C TYR A 81 -1.31 8.41 3.35
N VAL A 82 -0.95 7.13 3.46
CA VAL A 82 0.41 6.64 3.26
C VAL A 82 0.41 5.69 2.07
N VAL A 83 1.34 5.90 1.13
CA VAL A 83 1.55 4.98 0.00
C VAL A 83 2.27 3.73 0.51
N VAL A 84 1.51 2.66 0.75
CA VAL A 84 2.03 1.38 1.26
C VAL A 84 2.43 0.42 0.14
N GLY A 85 1.93 0.68 -1.07
CA GLY A 85 2.20 -0.15 -2.24
C GLY A 85 2.21 0.63 -3.54
N ILE A 86 2.88 0.05 -4.54
CA ILE A 86 2.91 0.55 -5.93
C ILE A 86 2.28 -0.51 -6.81
N THR A 87 1.27 -0.16 -7.60
CA THR A 87 0.56 -1.08 -8.50
C THR A 87 1.57 -1.78 -9.42
N SER A 88 1.56 -3.11 -9.42
CA SER A 88 2.54 -3.90 -10.17
C SER A 88 1.85 -4.77 -11.21
N TRP A 89 1.10 -5.78 -10.78
CA TRP A 89 0.51 -6.78 -11.69
C TRP A 89 -0.72 -7.47 -11.09
N GLY A 90 -1.42 -8.24 -11.92
CA GLY A 90 -2.52 -9.13 -11.55
C GLY A 90 -2.80 -10.13 -12.67
N VAL A 91 -3.54 -11.21 -12.39
CA VAL A 91 -4.02 -12.12 -13.45
C VAL A 91 -5.40 -11.65 -13.91
N GLY A 92 -5.44 -10.97 -15.06
CA GLY A 92 -6.63 -10.23 -15.49
C GLY A 92 -6.86 -9.01 -14.60
N CYS A 93 -8.08 -8.48 -14.61
CA CYS A 93 -8.50 -7.39 -13.72
C CYS A 93 -9.83 -7.76 -13.06
N ALA A 94 -9.97 -7.48 -11.77
CA ALA A 94 -11.24 -7.63 -11.04
C ALA A 94 -11.81 -9.07 -11.03
N ARG A 95 -10.94 -10.08 -11.14
CA ARG A 95 -11.33 -11.49 -11.12
C ARG A 95 -11.36 -12.03 -9.68
N ALA A 96 -12.26 -12.98 -9.43
CA ALA A 96 -12.34 -13.65 -8.13
C ALA A 96 -11.01 -14.36 -7.79
N LYS A 97 -10.58 -14.25 -6.53
CA LYS A 97 -9.32 -14.81 -5.98
C LYS A 97 -8.06 -14.38 -6.75
N ARG A 98 -8.12 -13.28 -7.50
CA ARG A 98 -7.00 -12.68 -8.25
C ARG A 98 -6.95 -11.18 -7.96
N PRO A 99 -6.64 -10.77 -6.72
CA PRO A 99 -6.52 -9.36 -6.37
C PRO A 99 -5.31 -8.72 -7.05
N GLY A 100 -5.28 -7.38 -7.13
CA GLY A 100 -4.08 -6.66 -7.51
C GLY A 100 -2.91 -6.97 -6.59
N VAL A 101 -1.73 -7.12 -7.20
CA VAL A 101 -0.45 -7.32 -6.53
C VAL A 101 0.38 -6.05 -6.67
N TYR A 102 0.84 -5.55 -5.53
CA TYR A 102 1.56 -4.30 -5.40
C TYR A 102 2.97 -4.57 -4.90
N THR A 103 3.93 -3.74 -5.28
CA THR A 103 5.25 -3.69 -4.64
C THR A 103 5.11 -2.98 -3.31
N ALA A 104 5.46 -3.63 -2.20
CA ALA A 104 5.44 -3.00 -0.88
C ALA A 104 6.46 -1.87 -0.83
N THR A 105 6.12 -0.66 -0.35
CA THR A 105 7.07 0.46 -0.31
C THR A 105 8.06 0.34 0.85
N TRP A 106 7.62 -0.19 1.99
CA TRP A 106 8.41 -0.28 3.22
C TRP A 106 9.78 -0.98 3.05
N PRO A 107 9.89 -2.18 2.43
CA PRO A 107 11.18 -2.86 2.29
C PRO A 107 12.19 -2.08 1.42
N TYR A 108 11.72 -1.11 0.63
CA TYR A 108 12.54 -0.33 -0.29
C TYR A 108 12.92 1.04 0.27
N LEU A 109 12.55 1.41 1.50
CA LEU A 109 12.88 2.73 2.06
C LEU A 109 14.38 3.03 2.06
N SER A 110 15.23 2.06 2.39
CA SER A 110 16.69 2.24 2.32
C SER A 110 17.17 2.47 0.89
N TRP A 111 16.60 1.76 -0.08
CA TRP A 111 16.91 1.97 -1.49
C TRP A 111 16.43 3.36 -1.96
N ILE A 112 15.21 3.77 -1.60
CA ILE A 112 14.67 5.11 -1.90
C ILE A 112 15.60 6.18 -1.30
N ALA A 113 15.95 6.06 -0.02
CA ALA A 113 16.88 6.97 0.66
C ALA A 113 18.25 7.05 -0.04
N SER A 114 18.75 5.94 -0.60
CA SER A 114 20.00 5.94 -1.37
C SER A 114 19.92 6.74 -2.67
N LYS A 115 18.72 7.01 -3.19
CA LYS A 115 18.50 7.76 -4.43
C LYS A 115 18.14 9.22 -4.19
N ILE A 116 17.34 9.52 -3.16
CA ILE A 116 16.85 10.88 -2.89
C ILE A 116 17.46 11.53 -1.64
N GLY A 117 18.25 10.79 -0.88
CA GLY A 117 18.80 11.20 0.41
C GLY A 117 17.84 10.96 1.58
N SER A 118 18.40 10.63 2.74
CA SER A 118 17.61 10.35 3.96
C SER A 118 16.79 11.55 4.44
N ASN A 119 17.29 12.78 4.25
CA ASN A 119 16.56 13.99 4.64
C ASN A 119 15.28 14.17 3.81
N ALA A 120 15.36 13.96 2.49
CA ALA A 120 14.19 14.05 1.63
C ALA A 120 13.15 12.97 1.99
N LEU A 121 13.61 11.75 2.27
CA LEU A 121 12.71 10.68 2.72
C LEU A 121 12.05 11.00 4.06
N HIS A 122 12.81 11.55 5.02
CA HIS A 122 12.26 11.93 6.32
C HIS A 122 11.19 13.01 6.17
N MET A 123 11.44 14.05 5.36
CA MET A 123 10.47 15.11 5.07
C MET A 123 9.18 14.58 4.43
N ALA A 124 9.28 13.55 3.57
CA ALA A 124 8.11 12.90 2.96
C ALA A 124 7.33 12.00 3.93
N GLN A 125 7.94 11.58 5.04
CA GLN A 125 7.32 10.76 6.08
C GLN A 125 6.79 11.57 7.26
N LEU A 126 7.22 12.84 7.39
CA LEU A 126 6.71 13.72 8.42
C LEU A 126 5.19 13.85 8.24
N PRO A 127 4.40 13.72 9.32
CA PRO A 127 3.02 14.16 9.28
C PRO A 127 3.03 15.61 8.83
N THR A 128 2.28 15.96 7.78
CA THR A 128 2.07 17.35 7.39
C THR A 128 1.76 18.12 8.67
N PRO A 129 2.50 19.20 9.01
CA PRO A 129 2.19 19.95 10.20
C PRO A 129 0.73 20.36 10.09
N PHE A 130 -0.10 19.85 11.00
CA PHE A 130 -1.41 20.41 11.22
C PHE A 130 -1.15 21.91 11.38
N HIS A 131 -1.71 22.73 10.49
CA HIS A 131 -1.81 24.17 10.74
C HIS A 131 -2.72 24.33 11.98
N SER A 132 -2.13 24.14 13.16
CA SER A 132 -2.69 24.56 14.41
C SER A 132 -2.13 25.95 14.65
N THR A 133 -2.95 26.95 14.40
CA THR A 133 -2.77 28.27 15.00
C THR A 133 -2.76 28.10 16.51
N SER A 134 -1.57 27.97 17.11
CA SER A 134 -1.27 28.48 18.45
C SER A 134 0.22 28.30 18.71
N GLN A 135 0.92 29.43 18.85
CA GLN A 135 2.32 29.45 19.26
C GLN A 135 2.45 29.00 20.72
N ALA A 136 3.32 28.03 20.97
CA ALA A 136 3.95 27.84 22.28
C ALA A 136 5.46 27.58 22.06
N PRO A 137 6.34 28.07 22.95
CA PRO A 137 7.78 28.16 22.72
C PRO A 137 8.48 26.79 22.71
N PRO A 138 9.68 26.69 22.07
CA PRO A 138 10.31 25.40 21.82
C PRO A 138 10.95 24.82 23.09
N ALA A 139 10.49 23.63 23.49
CA ALA A 139 11.21 22.79 24.44
C ALA A 139 12.31 22.00 23.69
N LYS A 140 13.50 21.90 24.32
CA LYS A 140 14.72 21.30 23.78
C LYS A 140 14.51 19.85 23.33
N LEU A 141 15.01 19.53 22.14
CA LEU A 141 14.95 18.20 21.51
C LEU A 141 16.00 17.25 22.13
N PRO A 142 15.62 16.07 22.67
CA PRO A 142 16.59 15.02 22.91
C PRO A 142 16.92 14.31 21.59
N SER A 143 18.22 14.11 21.36
CA SER A 143 18.78 13.32 20.26
C SER A 143 18.28 11.87 20.36
N ALA A 144 17.41 11.46 19.44
CA ALA A 144 16.97 10.09 19.30
C ALA A 144 17.32 9.58 17.90
N HIS A 145 18.16 8.54 17.88
CA HIS A 145 18.46 7.74 16.71
C HIS A 145 17.14 7.17 16.12
N PRO A 146 16.88 7.24 14.81
CA PRO A 146 15.65 6.72 14.25
C PRO A 146 15.70 5.19 14.22
N SER A 147 15.25 4.56 15.30
CA SER A 147 14.86 3.15 15.29
C SER A 147 13.55 3.03 14.51
N ALA A 148 13.64 2.81 13.20
CA ALA A 148 12.50 2.56 12.33
C ALA A 148 11.82 1.24 12.70
N ARG A 149 10.86 1.29 13.66
CA ARG A 149 9.94 0.18 13.86
C ARG A 149 9.17 -0.06 12.56
N PRO A 150 8.96 -1.31 12.12
CA PRO A 150 8.12 -1.60 10.96
C PRO A 150 6.75 -0.93 11.14
N PRO A 151 6.10 -0.40 10.10
CA PRO A 151 4.76 0.13 10.19
C PRO A 151 3.83 -0.95 10.71
N TRP A 152 2.73 -0.55 11.34
CA TRP A 152 1.76 -1.44 11.97
C TRP A 152 1.26 -2.57 11.02
N TYR A 153 1.31 -2.38 9.69
CA TYR A 153 0.95 -3.39 8.69
C TYR A 153 2.04 -4.43 8.38
N PHE A 154 3.27 -4.21 8.83
CA PHE A 154 4.37 -5.19 8.81
C PHE A 154 4.60 -5.87 10.17
N GLN A 155 3.93 -5.41 11.23
CA GLN A 155 4.14 -5.90 12.60
C GLN A 155 3.39 -7.19 12.94
N ARG A 156 2.53 -7.73 12.06
CA ARG A 156 1.75 -8.94 12.34
C ARG A 156 1.97 -10.02 11.27
N PRO A 157 2.83 -11.03 11.51
CA PRO A 157 2.70 -12.29 10.81
C PRO A 157 1.38 -12.97 11.23
N PRO A 158 0.67 -13.66 10.31
CA PRO A 158 -0.51 -14.45 10.68
C PRO A 158 -0.15 -15.52 11.71
N ARG A 159 -0.99 -15.64 12.75
CA ARG A 159 -0.93 -16.76 13.68
C ARG A 159 -1.33 -18.04 12.91
N PRO A 160 -0.58 -19.15 13.02
CA PRO A 160 -1.00 -20.41 12.42
C PRO A 160 -2.36 -20.83 13.00
N PRO A 161 -3.24 -21.47 12.19
CA PRO A 161 -4.49 -22.02 12.69
C PRO A 161 -4.23 -23.08 13.76
N PRO A 162 -5.09 -23.22 14.79
CA PRO A 162 -4.97 -24.30 15.76
C PRO A 162 -5.12 -25.65 15.04
N PRO A 163 -4.38 -26.69 15.48
CA PRO A 163 -4.53 -28.02 14.91
C PRO A 163 -5.95 -28.54 15.14
N SER A 164 -6.53 -29.11 14.08
CA SER A 164 -7.80 -29.85 14.08
C SER A 164 -7.69 -31.17 14.84
#